data_AF-A0A9R1NFW2-F1
#
_entry.id   AF-A0A9R1NFW2-F1
#
_cell.length_a   1.000
_cell.length_b   1.000
_cell.length_c   1.000
_cell.angle_alpha   90.00
_cell.angle_beta   90.00
_cell.angle_gamma   90.00
#
_symmetry.space_group_name_H-M   'P 1'
#
loop_
_entity.id
_entity.type
_entity.pdbx_description
1 polymer ?
#
loop_
_entity_poly.entity_id
_entity_poly.type
_entity_poly.pdbx_seq_one_letter_code
_entity_poly.pdbx_strand_id
1 'polypeptide(L)'
;MLAVTVSDCVGLMLSDREAKLEKSSGHVEVDISCQFEKVAANVISRVAFGRNHKEAKQVYLAQKELQFLAFSSLFNVWNLVPGFRYLPTKNNVKMHTLNKEVRSILVNIIKNRLNCKDTMGYGNDMLGIILNACGPEHVQNPLMSMDEIIEECKTFYLAGHETTA
;
A
#
# COMPACT_ATOMS: atom_id res chain seq x y z
N MET A 1 -6.79 -4.34 18.69
CA MET A 1 -7.15 -4.22 17.25
C MET A 1 -6.08 -4.85 16.35
N LEU A 2 -4.81 -4.43 16.45
CA LEU A 2 -3.71 -4.96 15.60
C LEU A 2 -3.51 -6.48 15.72
N ALA A 3 -3.45 -7.03 16.94
CA ALA A 3 -3.25 -8.46 17.18
C ALA A 3 -4.35 -9.32 16.53
N VAL A 4 -5.60 -8.86 16.56
CA VAL A 4 -6.73 -9.51 15.90
C VAL A 4 -6.54 -9.47 14.37
N THR A 5 -6.16 -8.32 13.81
CA THR A 5 -5.87 -8.20 12.38
C THR A 5 -4.76 -9.13 11.92
N VAL A 6 -3.68 -9.25 12.70
CA VAL A 6 -2.56 -10.17 12.40
C VAL A 6 -3.05 -11.62 12.45
N SER A 7 -3.76 -12.01 13.51
CA SER A 7 -4.33 -13.35 13.63
C SER A 7 -5.26 -13.70 12.46
N ASP A 8 -6.12 -12.76 12.06
CA ASP A 8 -7.03 -12.94 10.91
C ASP A 8 -6.25 -13.12 9.60
N CYS A 9 -5.20 -12.32 9.38
CA CYS A 9 -4.38 -12.39 8.16
C CYS A 9 -3.59 -13.69 8.07
N VAL A 10 -3.03 -14.17 9.19
CA VAL A 10 -2.36 -15.47 9.28
C VAL A 10 -3.35 -16.60 9.07
N GLY A 11 -4.54 -16.53 9.66
CA GLY A 11 -5.60 -17.52 9.46
C GLY A 11 -6.00 -17.67 7.99
N LEU A 12 -6.21 -16.55 7.28
CA LEU A 12 -6.52 -16.58 5.84
C LEU A 12 -5.42 -17.21 5.00
N MET A 13 -4.16 -17.01 5.37
CA MET A 13 -3.02 -17.63 4.68
C MET A 13 -2.96 -19.14 4.91
N LEU A 14 -3.23 -19.59 6.14
CA LEU A 14 -3.28 -21.01 6.47
C LEU A 14 -4.41 -21.72 5.71
N SER A 15 -5.60 -21.12 5.63
CA SER A 15 -6.71 -21.68 4.85
C SER A 15 -6.41 -21.74 3.34
N ASP A 16 -5.75 -20.72 2.77
CA ASP A 16 -5.30 -20.75 1.36
C ASP A 16 -4.26 -21.86 1.11
N ARG A 17 -3.43 -22.17 2.11
CA ARG A 17 -2.44 -23.24 2.06
C ARG A 17 -3.10 -24.62 2.15
N GLU A 18 -4.02 -24.82 3.08
CA GLU A 18 -4.79 -26.06 3.23
C GLU A 18 -5.55 -26.38 1.93
N ALA A 19 -6.21 -25.38 1.34
CA ALA A 19 -6.90 -25.52 0.06
C ALA A 19 -5.96 -25.87 -1.12
N LYS A 20 -4.67 -25.50 -1.06
CA LYS A 20 -3.67 -25.91 -2.07
C LYS A 20 -3.17 -27.33 -1.83
N LEU A 21 -2.96 -27.72 -0.56
CA LEU A 21 -2.56 -29.08 -0.18
C LEU A 21 -3.59 -30.12 -0.60
N GLU A 22 -4.88 -29.82 -0.44
CA GLU A 22 -5.98 -30.70 -0.88
C GLU A 22 -5.98 -30.92 -2.41
N LYS A 23 -5.49 -29.94 -3.18
CA LYS A 23 -5.42 -30.02 -4.65
C LYS A 23 -4.17 -30.73 -5.17
N SER A 24 -3.09 -30.76 -4.39
CA SER A 24 -1.80 -31.32 -4.81
C SER A 24 -1.43 -32.54 -3.99
N SER A 25 -2.19 -33.64 -4.14
CA SER A 25 -1.82 -35.03 -3.83
C SER A 25 -0.81 -35.25 -2.67
N GLY A 26 -0.97 -34.57 -1.53
CA GLY A 26 -0.19 -34.78 -0.30
C GLY A 26 1.07 -33.94 -0.07
N HIS A 27 1.62 -33.21 -1.06
CA HIS A 27 2.85 -32.42 -0.86
C HIS A 27 2.79 -31.05 -1.56
N VAL A 28 3.04 -29.97 -0.80
CA VAL A 28 3.22 -28.60 -1.31
C VAL A 28 4.53 -28.06 -0.77
N GLU A 29 5.43 -27.67 -1.67
CA GLU A 29 6.57 -26.84 -1.32
C GLU A 29 6.08 -25.40 -1.08
N VAL A 30 6.50 -24.81 0.03
CA VAL A 30 6.08 -23.47 0.44
C VAL A 30 7.30 -22.60 0.66
N ASP A 31 7.39 -21.53 -0.13
CA ASP A 31 8.28 -20.41 0.16
C ASP A 31 7.69 -19.61 1.34
N ILE A 32 8.31 -19.76 2.51
CA ILE A 32 7.90 -19.10 3.74
C ILE A 32 8.07 -17.58 3.61
N SER A 33 9.15 -17.10 3.00
CA SER A 33 9.41 -15.66 2.84
C SER A 33 8.33 -14.99 2.01
N CYS A 34 7.96 -15.59 0.86
CA CYS A 34 6.87 -15.08 0.02
C CYS A 34 5.51 -15.08 0.76
N GLN A 35 5.29 -16.00 1.69
CA GLN A 35 4.09 -16.02 2.53
C GLN A 35 4.09 -14.91 3.58
N PHE A 36 5.22 -14.69 4.27
CA PHE A 36 5.36 -13.60 5.23
C PHE A 36 5.18 -12.23 4.57
N GLU A 37 5.76 -12.01 3.38
CA GLU A 37 5.51 -10.81 2.58
C GLU A 37 4.00 -10.58 2.34
N LYS A 38 3.27 -11.62 1.95
CA LYS A 38 1.82 -11.51 1.71
C LYS A 38 1.04 -11.20 2.99
N VAL A 39 1.42 -11.80 4.12
CA VAL A 39 0.79 -11.51 5.42
C VAL A 39 1.08 -10.08 5.84
N ALA A 40 2.32 -9.63 5.78
CA ALA A 40 2.70 -8.25 6.08
C ALA A 40 1.93 -7.25 5.20
N ALA A 41 1.85 -7.50 3.89
CA ALA A 41 1.08 -6.69 2.95
C ALA A 41 -0.42 -6.65 3.30
N ASN A 42 -1.01 -7.78 3.70
CA ASN A 42 -2.42 -7.83 4.10
C ASN A 42 -2.66 -7.09 5.43
N VAL A 43 -1.77 -7.25 6.41
CA VAL A 43 -1.86 -6.57 7.71
C VAL A 43 -1.75 -5.06 7.51
N ILE A 44 -0.70 -4.59 6.82
CA ILE A 44 -0.49 -3.15 6.62
C ILE A 44 -1.60 -2.54 5.76
N SER A 45 -2.11 -3.26 4.74
CA SER A 45 -3.28 -2.81 3.94
C SER A 45 -4.51 -2.60 4.82
N ARG A 46 -4.77 -3.52 5.77
CA ARG A 46 -5.91 -3.41 6.69
C ARG A 46 -5.72 -2.31 7.73
N VAL A 47 -4.50 -2.09 8.18
CA VAL A 47 -4.19 -1.02 9.14
C VAL A 47 -4.23 0.35 8.46
N ALA A 48 -3.77 0.46 7.22
CA ALA A 48 -3.74 1.70 6.46
C ALA A 48 -5.12 2.08 5.90
N PHE A 49 -5.84 1.11 5.34
CA PHE A 49 -7.06 1.33 4.54
C PHE A 49 -8.26 0.50 4.99
N GLY A 50 -8.17 -0.36 6.01
CA GLY A 50 -9.31 -1.17 6.47
C GLY A 50 -9.57 -2.46 5.67
N ARG A 51 -10.65 -3.19 6.01
CA ARG A 51 -10.86 -4.60 5.62
C ARG A 51 -11.29 -4.85 4.15
N ASN A 52 -11.71 -3.85 3.37
CA ASN A 52 -12.41 -4.05 2.09
C ASN A 52 -11.77 -3.43 0.83
N HIS A 53 -10.50 -3.01 0.87
CA HIS A 53 -9.91 -2.33 -0.28
C HIS A 53 -9.14 -3.31 -1.19
N LYS A 54 -9.82 -3.87 -2.19
CA LYS A 54 -9.14 -4.48 -3.36
C LYS A 54 -8.14 -3.49 -3.99
N GLU A 55 -8.48 -2.21 -3.92
CA GLU A 55 -7.67 -1.06 -4.33
C GLU A 55 -6.34 -0.99 -3.54
N ALA A 56 -6.33 -1.31 -2.24
CA ALA A 56 -5.10 -1.34 -1.44
C ALA A 56 -4.12 -2.41 -1.93
N LYS A 57 -4.63 -3.55 -2.39
CA LYS A 57 -3.81 -4.60 -3.01
C LYS A 57 -3.24 -4.13 -4.36
N GLN A 58 -3.94 -3.29 -5.11
CA GLN A 58 -3.41 -2.71 -6.35
C GLN A 58 -2.32 -1.67 -6.06
N VAL A 59 -2.53 -0.81 -5.06
CA VAL A 59 -1.49 0.12 -4.55
C VAL A 59 -0.24 -0.66 -4.15
N TYR A 60 -0.40 -1.75 -3.41
CA TYR A 60 0.70 -2.62 -3.01
C TYR A 60 1.53 -3.12 -4.19
N LEU A 61 0.88 -3.73 -5.19
CA LEU A 61 1.59 -4.33 -6.32
C LEU A 61 2.34 -3.27 -7.13
N ALA A 62 1.68 -2.14 -7.40
CA ALA A 62 2.31 -1.03 -8.11
C ALA A 62 3.46 -0.40 -7.31
N GLN A 63 3.33 -0.29 -5.98
CA GLN A 63 4.36 0.26 -5.11
C GLN A 63 5.56 -0.69 -4.97
N LYS A 64 5.34 -2.02 -4.89
CA LYS A 64 6.42 -3.02 -4.89
C LYS A 64 7.23 -2.95 -6.18
N GLU A 65 6.57 -2.81 -7.33
CA GLU A 65 7.25 -2.65 -8.60
C GLU A 65 8.03 -1.33 -8.67
N LEU A 66 7.45 -0.24 -8.14
CA LEU A 66 8.12 1.05 -8.05
C LEU A 66 9.42 0.95 -7.24
N GLN A 67 9.37 0.29 -6.08
CA GLN A 67 10.53 0.06 -5.22
C GLN A 67 11.59 -0.76 -5.93
N PHE A 68 11.19 -1.87 -6.57
CA PHE A 68 12.12 -2.71 -7.32
C PHE A 68 12.86 -1.91 -8.39
N LEU A 69 12.16 -1.06 -9.14
CA LEU A 69 12.77 -0.18 -10.14
C LEU A 69 13.67 0.88 -9.50
N ALA A 70 13.25 1.46 -8.37
CA ALA A 70 14.05 2.42 -7.64
C ALA A 70 15.36 1.78 -7.14
N PHE A 71 15.29 0.65 -6.42
CA PHE A 71 16.44 -0.10 -5.91
C PHE A 71 17.37 -0.60 -7.01
N SER A 72 16.81 -1.13 -8.10
CA SER A 72 17.61 -1.58 -9.25
C SER A 72 18.37 -0.44 -9.92
N SER A 73 17.96 0.81 -9.69
CA SER A 73 18.57 1.99 -10.27
C SER A 73 19.31 2.86 -9.26
N LEU A 74 19.29 2.52 -7.95
CA LEU A 74 19.97 3.29 -6.89
C LEU A 74 21.48 3.37 -7.11
N PHE A 75 22.10 2.28 -7.57
CA PHE A 75 23.55 2.22 -7.82
C PHE A 75 23.93 2.61 -9.26
N ASN A 76 22.98 3.09 -10.07
CA ASN A 76 23.30 3.54 -11.41
C ASN A 76 23.98 4.92 -11.32
N VAL A 77 25.25 5.02 -11.74
CA VAL A 77 26.06 6.26 -11.72
C VAL A 77 25.30 7.42 -12.34
N TRP A 78 24.50 7.14 -13.37
CA TRP A 78 23.74 8.17 -14.03
C TRP A 78 22.62 8.75 -13.13
N ASN A 79 21.99 7.96 -12.25
CA ASN A 79 20.99 8.49 -11.31
C ASN A 79 21.56 9.45 -10.25
N LEU A 80 22.88 9.48 -10.04
CA LEU A 80 23.53 10.48 -9.20
C LEU A 80 23.68 11.84 -9.87
N VAL A 81 23.48 11.92 -11.19
CA VAL A 81 23.53 13.18 -11.94
C VAL A 81 22.19 13.91 -11.77
N PRO A 82 22.18 15.13 -11.21
CA PRO A 82 20.97 15.93 -11.09
C PRO A 82 20.26 16.08 -12.45
N GLY A 83 18.96 15.83 -12.46
CA GLY A 83 18.12 16.00 -13.66
C GLY A 83 17.93 14.74 -14.52
N PHE A 84 18.73 13.67 -14.36
CA PHE A 84 18.53 12.49 -15.21
C PHE A 84 17.21 11.77 -15.00
N ARG A 85 16.66 11.86 -13.78
CA ARG A 85 15.36 11.29 -13.45
C ARG A 85 14.22 11.84 -14.33
N TYR A 86 14.43 13.00 -14.96
CA TYR A 86 13.47 13.62 -15.89
C TYR A 86 13.68 13.21 -17.36
N LEU A 87 14.79 12.53 -17.70
CA LEU A 87 14.99 12.05 -19.06
C LEU A 87 14.03 10.88 -19.37
N PRO A 88 13.50 10.80 -20.60
CA PRO A 88 12.54 9.77 -21.01
C PRO A 88 13.21 8.41 -21.25
N THR A 89 13.91 7.86 -20.26
CA THR A 89 14.43 6.49 -20.30
C THR A 89 13.31 5.50 -20.04
N LYS A 90 13.45 4.25 -20.50
CA LYS A 90 12.44 3.20 -20.27
C LYS A 90 12.08 3.04 -18.78
N ASN A 91 13.08 3.10 -17.90
CA ASN A 91 12.88 2.99 -16.46
C ASN A 91 12.18 4.22 -15.88
N ASN A 92 12.57 5.43 -16.28
CA ASN A 92 11.96 6.66 -15.79
C ASN A 92 10.49 6.77 -16.23
N VAL A 93 10.20 6.43 -17.49
CA VAL A 93 8.82 6.39 -18.01
C VAL A 93 7.99 5.38 -17.23
N LYS A 94 8.50 4.16 -17.03
CA LYS A 94 7.81 3.12 -16.27
C LYS A 94 7.54 3.55 -14.82
N MET A 95 8.55 4.09 -14.14
CA MET A 95 8.42 4.60 -12.77
C MET A 95 7.42 5.77 -12.68
N HIS A 96 7.37 6.64 -13.68
CA HIS A 96 6.41 7.74 -13.74
C HIS A 96 4.97 7.24 -13.94
N THR A 97 4.77 6.26 -14.82
CA THR A 97 3.47 5.62 -15.04
C THR A 97 2.96 4.93 -13.77
N LEU A 98 3.81 4.12 -13.12
CA LEU A 98 3.46 3.45 -11.86
C LEU A 98 3.15 4.45 -10.73
N ASN A 99 3.93 5.53 -10.60
CA ASN A 99 3.64 6.58 -9.63
C ASN A 99 2.29 7.25 -9.88
N LYS A 100 1.94 7.49 -11.15
CA LYS A 100 0.62 8.04 -11.53
C LYS A 100 -0.51 7.08 -11.19
N GLU A 101 -0.32 5.78 -11.44
CA GLU A 101 -1.30 4.75 -11.10
C GLU A 101 -1.55 4.67 -9.59
N VAL A 102 -0.48 4.54 -8.79
CA VAL A 102 -0.55 4.54 -7.32
C VAL A 102 -1.28 5.78 -6.82
N ARG A 103 -0.90 6.97 -7.32
CA ARG A 103 -1.54 8.23 -6.94
C ARG A 103 -3.03 8.23 -7.31
N SER A 104 -3.39 7.77 -8.50
CA SER A 104 -4.78 7.71 -8.96
C SER A 104 -5.64 6.85 -8.03
N ILE A 105 -5.14 5.66 -7.67
CA ILE A 105 -5.85 4.74 -6.76
C ILE A 105 -6.01 5.36 -5.37
N LEU A 106 -4.95 5.95 -4.80
CA LEU A 106 -5.02 6.59 -3.49
C LEU A 106 -5.99 7.79 -3.49
N VAL A 107 -5.97 8.61 -4.54
CA VAL A 107 -6.94 9.70 -4.71
C VAL A 107 -8.37 9.16 -4.75
N ASN A 108 -8.60 8.04 -5.44
CA ASN A 108 -9.93 7.41 -5.51
C ASN A 108 -10.40 6.94 -4.12
N ILE A 109 -9.54 6.24 -3.38
CA ILE A 109 -9.83 5.78 -2.01
C ILE A 109 -10.21 6.97 -1.12
N ILE A 110 -9.40 8.04 -1.14
CA ILE A 110 -9.62 9.22 -0.32
C ILE A 110 -10.94 9.91 -0.71
N LYS A 111 -11.19 10.13 -2.00
CA LYS A 111 -12.44 10.75 -2.49
C LYS A 111 -13.67 9.93 -2.10
N ASN A 112 -13.61 8.61 -2.24
CA ASN A 112 -14.72 7.73 -1.85
C ASN A 112 -15.04 7.88 -0.36
N ARG A 113 -14.02 7.98 0.51
CA ARG A 113 -14.22 8.21 1.95
C ARG A 113 -14.74 9.60 2.27
N LEU A 114 -14.29 10.62 1.56
CA LEU A 114 -14.83 11.97 1.68
C LEU A 114 -16.32 12.00 1.34
N ASN A 115 -16.73 11.31 0.28
CA ASN A 115 -18.13 11.24 -0.16
C ASN A 115 -19.02 10.38 0.76
N CYS A 116 -18.46 9.32 1.36
CA CYS A 116 -19.21 8.43 2.26
C CYS A 116 -19.20 8.89 3.73
N LYS A 117 -18.58 10.03 4.04
CA LYS A 117 -18.42 10.54 5.41
C LYS A 117 -19.72 10.52 6.21
N ASP A 118 -20.80 11.07 5.66
CA ASP A 118 -22.04 11.26 6.40
C ASP A 118 -22.79 9.95 6.70
N THR A 119 -22.43 8.87 5.98
CA THR A 119 -23.08 7.56 6.11
C THR A 119 -22.25 6.57 6.91
N MET A 120 -20.92 6.55 6.73
CA MET A 120 -20.03 5.55 7.35
C MET A 120 -18.89 6.16 8.18
N GLY A 121 -18.80 7.49 8.25
CA GLY A 121 -17.62 8.18 8.77
C GLY A 121 -16.37 7.96 7.90
N TYR A 122 -15.21 8.41 8.37
CA TYR A 122 -13.94 8.18 7.68
C TYR A 122 -13.29 6.82 7.98
N GLY A 123 -13.80 6.09 8.97
CA GLY A 123 -13.23 4.84 9.48
C GLY A 123 -12.21 5.05 10.60
N ASN A 124 -11.82 3.94 11.23
CA ASN A 124 -10.88 3.90 12.37
C ASN A 124 -9.49 3.38 11.99
N ASP A 125 -9.20 3.25 10.70
CA ASP A 125 -7.87 2.93 10.18
C ASP A 125 -7.02 4.20 10.05
N MET A 126 -5.73 4.06 9.70
CA MET A 126 -4.80 5.18 9.58
C MET A 126 -5.36 6.31 8.68
N LEU A 127 -5.83 5.97 7.47
CA LEU A 127 -6.37 6.98 6.56
C LEU A 127 -7.61 7.66 7.16
N GLY A 128 -8.47 6.90 7.83
CA GLY A 128 -9.64 7.44 8.52
C GLY A 128 -9.26 8.43 9.62
N ILE A 129 -8.22 8.11 10.39
CA ILE A 129 -7.68 9.00 11.44
C ILE A 129 -7.12 10.28 10.82
N ILE A 130 -6.34 10.18 9.73
CA ILE A 130 -5.79 11.36 9.03
C ILE A 130 -6.91 12.23 8.48
N LEU A 131 -7.94 11.64 7.84
CA LEU A 131 -9.07 12.39 7.30
C LEU A 131 -9.94 13.03 8.39
N ASN A 132 -10.07 12.41 9.57
CA ASN A 132 -10.73 13.04 10.72
C ASN A 132 -9.94 14.27 11.23
N ALA A 133 -8.61 14.19 11.24
CA ALA A 133 -7.74 15.27 11.71
C ALA A 133 -7.58 16.40 10.68
N CYS A 134 -7.63 16.09 9.38
CA CYS A 134 -7.31 17.01 8.28
C CYS A 134 -8.51 17.32 7.38
N GLY A 135 -9.70 16.82 7.71
CA GLY A 135 -10.90 16.96 6.89
C GLY A 135 -11.31 18.42 6.66
N PRO A 136 -12.11 18.69 5.61
CA PRO A 136 -12.51 20.04 5.19
C PRO A 136 -13.28 20.84 6.24
N GLU A 137 -13.65 20.22 7.35
CA GLU A 137 -14.36 20.82 8.49
C GLU A 137 -13.42 21.65 9.38
N HIS A 138 -12.11 21.45 9.25
CA HIS A 138 -11.08 22.29 9.86
C HIS A 138 -10.77 23.48 8.93
N VAL A 139 -11.81 24.27 8.67
CA VAL A 139 -11.96 25.25 7.57
C VAL A 139 -10.89 26.36 7.53
N GLN A 140 -10.12 26.58 8.60
CA GLN A 140 -9.19 27.72 8.65
C GLN A 140 -7.73 27.39 8.31
N ASN A 141 -7.32 26.11 8.37
CA ASN A 141 -6.03 25.62 7.87
C ASN A 141 -6.05 24.08 7.98
N PRO A 142 -6.30 23.33 6.90
CA PRO A 142 -6.15 21.88 6.95
C PRO A 142 -4.70 21.57 7.35
N LEU A 143 -4.54 20.72 8.39
CA LEU A 143 -3.23 20.33 8.90
C LEU A 143 -2.34 19.70 7.82
N MET A 144 -2.97 19.08 6.82
CA MET A 144 -2.32 18.36 5.76
C MET A 144 -3.09 18.53 4.44
N SER A 145 -2.38 18.82 3.36
CA SER A 145 -2.89 18.84 2.00
C SER A 145 -3.16 17.43 1.48
N MET A 146 -3.99 17.32 0.44
CA MET A 146 -4.26 16.04 -0.23
C MET A 146 -2.97 15.33 -0.68
N ASP A 147 -1.98 16.09 -1.13
CA ASP A 147 -0.69 15.55 -1.58
C ASP A 147 0.11 14.97 -0.43
N GLU A 148 0.16 15.67 0.70
CA GLU A 148 0.83 15.18 1.90
C GLU A 148 0.14 13.92 2.45
N ILE A 149 -1.20 13.86 2.46
CA ILE A 149 -1.95 12.65 2.87
C ILE A 149 -1.55 11.44 1.99
N ILE A 150 -1.42 11.66 0.67
CA ILE A 150 -1.01 10.62 -0.27
C ILE A 150 0.42 10.14 0.02
N GLU A 151 1.35 11.06 0.26
CA GLU A 151 2.73 10.72 0.56
C GLU A 151 2.89 10.02 1.92
N GLU A 152 2.09 10.40 2.93
CA GLU A 152 2.03 9.70 4.22
C GLU A 152 1.50 8.27 4.07
N CYS A 153 0.42 8.07 3.30
CA CYS A 153 -0.08 6.73 3.01
C CYS A 153 0.97 5.85 2.32
N LYS A 154 1.70 6.39 1.33
CA LYS A 154 2.79 5.66 0.67
C LYS A 154 3.91 5.31 1.64
N THR A 155 4.33 6.26 2.47
CA THR A 155 5.45 6.11 3.41
C THR A 155 5.13 5.08 4.48
N PHE A 156 3.95 5.19 5.11
CA PHE A 156 3.50 4.24 6.12
C PHE A 156 3.38 2.82 5.55
N TYR A 157 2.81 2.68 4.35
CA TYR A 157 2.68 1.38 3.71
C TYR A 157 4.05 0.77 3.40
N LEU A 158 4.95 1.55 2.78
CA LEU A 158 6.30 1.14 2.43
C LEU A 158 7.07 0.68 3.67
N ALA A 159 7.22 1.57 4.65
CA ALA A 159 8.00 1.29 5.84
C ALA A 159 7.41 0.12 6.63
N GLY A 160 6.09 0.08 6.79
CA GLY A 160 5.40 -1.00 7.49
C GLY A 160 5.56 -2.35 6.81
N HIS A 161 5.48 -2.41 5.48
CA HIS A 161 5.68 -3.66 4.74
C HIS A 161 7.12 -4.14 4.79
N GLU A 162 8.08 -3.31 4.36
CA GLU A 162 9.48 -3.71 4.18
C GLU A 162 10.18 -4.07 5.50
N THR A 163 9.74 -3.51 6.64
CA THR A 163 10.34 -3.82 7.95
C THR A 163 9.68 -5.01 8.65
N THR A 164 8.48 -5.41 8.23
CA THR A 164 7.70 -6.49 8.86
C THR A 164 7.68 -7.78 8.03
N ALA A 165 7.80 -7.67 6.71
CA ALA A 165 7.91 -8.80 5.79
C ALA A 165 9.22 -9.56 5.99
#